data_AF-A0A3C0T4T9-F1
#
_entry.id   AF-A0A3C0T4T9-F1
#
_cell.length_a   1.000
_cell.length_b   1.000
_cell.length_c   1.000
_cell.angle_alpha   90.00
_cell.angle_beta   90.00
_cell.angle_gamma   90.00
#
_symmetry.space_group_name_H-M   'P 1'
#
loop_
_entity.id
_entity.type
_entity.pdbx_description
1 polymer ?
#
loop_
_entity_poly.entity_id
_entity_poly.type
_entity_poly.pdbx_seq_one_letter_code
_entity_poly.pdbx_strand_id
1 'polypeptide(L)'
;GLAPGVGDRYRGRFLQWLFFFSSSLQNAFSMTYRANRFSALDSGYPGIEQQGRKKLMSLWQIVDDAIGEKPWMLDELFSAVDIYLFMLSTWLSGEYGHPDLAKFSNVERIADKVKQRPSVAKVYPTIIGAT
;
A
#
# COMPACT_ATOMS: atom_id res chain seq x y z
N GLY A 1 -13.58 1.06 -16.78
CA GLY A 1 -13.99 1.14 -15.36
C GLY A 1 -12.78 0.90 -14.46
N LEU A 2 -12.93 0.98 -13.14
CA LEU A 2 -11.82 0.75 -12.19
C LEU A 2 -11.65 -0.71 -11.73
N ALA A 3 -12.53 -1.60 -12.18
CA ALA A 3 -12.44 -3.04 -11.95
C ALA A 3 -12.56 -3.76 -13.31
N PRO A 4 -11.71 -4.77 -13.58
CA PRO A 4 -11.88 -5.63 -14.75
C PRO A 4 -13.25 -6.33 -14.73
N GLY A 5 -13.80 -6.66 -15.90
CA GLY A 5 -15.05 -7.42 -16.02
C GLY A 5 -14.95 -8.86 -15.47
N VAL A 6 -16.09 -9.56 -15.32
CA VAL A 6 -16.11 -10.93 -14.76
C VAL A 6 -15.31 -11.93 -15.61
N GLY A 7 -15.35 -11.81 -16.94
CA GLY A 7 -14.58 -12.65 -17.87
C GLY A 7 -13.21 -12.08 -18.26
N ASP A 8 -12.78 -10.98 -17.66
CA ASP A 8 -11.52 -10.33 -18.01
C ASP A 8 -10.33 -11.11 -17.41
N ARG A 9 -9.28 -11.35 -18.20
CA ARG A 9 -8.07 -12.06 -17.77
C ARG A 9 -7.38 -11.43 -16.55
N TYR A 10 -7.57 -10.12 -16.32
CA TYR A 10 -6.99 -9.41 -15.18
C TYR A 10 -7.83 -9.52 -13.91
N ARG A 11 -9.05 -10.06 -13.97
CA ARG A 11 -9.97 -10.11 -12.82
C ARG A 11 -9.40 -10.90 -11.65
N GLY A 12 -8.73 -12.02 -11.91
CA GLY A 12 -8.08 -12.83 -10.88
C GLY A 12 -6.99 -12.05 -10.14
N ARG A 13 -6.05 -11.44 -10.88
CA ARG A 13 -4.98 -10.60 -10.31
C ARG A 13 -5.52 -9.37 -9.60
N PHE A 14 -6.56 -8.74 -10.13
CA PHE A 14 -7.25 -7.63 -9.48
C PHE A 14 -7.74 -8.00 -8.08
N LEU A 15 -8.50 -9.10 -7.97
CA LEU A 15 -9.02 -9.56 -6.68
C LEU A 15 -7.90 -9.97 -5.73
N GLN A 16 -6.90 -10.69 -6.24
CA GLN A 16 -5.71 -11.09 -5.47
C GLN A 16 -5.06 -9.87 -4.79
N TRP A 17 -4.81 -8.78 -5.52
CA TRP A 17 -4.18 -7.59 -4.94
C TRP A 17 -5.07 -6.86 -3.95
N LEU A 18 -6.39 -6.75 -4.20
CA LEU A 18 -7.32 -6.18 -3.22
C LEU A 18 -7.31 -6.97 -1.90
N PHE A 19 -7.27 -8.30 -1.97
CA PHE A 19 -7.18 -9.14 -0.78
C PHE A 19 -5.81 -9.07 -0.12
N PHE A 20 -4.71 -9.03 -0.88
CA PHE A 20 -3.37 -8.89 -0.34
C PHE A 20 -3.21 -7.57 0.42
N PHE A 21 -3.68 -6.46 -0.15
CA PHE A 21 -3.65 -5.15 0.50
C PHE A 21 -4.47 -5.11 1.79
N SER A 22 -5.70 -5.63 1.79
CA SER A 22 -6.57 -5.59 2.98
C SER A 22 -6.16 -6.57 4.07
N SER A 23 -5.73 -7.78 3.73
CA SER A 23 -5.46 -8.84 4.71
C SER A 23 -4.00 -8.92 5.16
N SER A 24 -3.06 -8.50 4.31
CA SER A 24 -1.62 -8.61 4.58
C SER A 24 -1.02 -7.25 4.90
N LEU A 25 -1.10 -6.29 3.97
CA LEU A 25 -0.42 -5.00 4.12
C LEU A 25 -1.06 -4.14 5.21
N GLN A 26 -2.39 -3.98 5.22
CA GLN A 26 -3.09 -3.27 6.30
C GLN A 26 -2.94 -3.93 7.67
N ASN A 27 -2.83 -5.26 7.72
CA ASN A 27 -2.58 -5.97 8.97
C ASN A 27 -1.18 -5.67 9.52
N ALA A 28 -0.17 -5.59 8.66
CA ALA A 28 1.18 -5.18 9.06
C ALA A 28 1.22 -3.73 9.59
N PHE A 29 0.47 -2.81 8.97
CA PHE A 29 0.26 -1.46 9.52
C PHE A 29 -0.48 -1.49 10.87
N SER A 30 -1.46 -2.37 11.04
CA SER A 30 -2.18 -2.47 12.32
C SER A 30 -1.26 -2.93 13.46
N MET A 31 -0.27 -3.78 13.18
CA MET A 31 0.71 -4.21 14.17
C MET A 31 1.57 -3.05 14.69
N THR A 32 1.83 -2.02 13.88
CA THR A 32 2.62 -0.85 14.29
C THR A 32 1.75 0.24 14.90
N TYR A 33 0.65 0.61 14.26
CA TYR A 33 -0.24 1.68 14.74
C TYR A 33 -1.13 1.29 15.91
N ARG A 34 -1.38 -0.02 16.10
CA ARG A 34 -2.40 -0.55 17.03
C ARG A 34 -1.94 -1.85 17.68
N ALA A 35 -0.72 -1.85 18.24
CA ALA A 35 -0.14 -3.01 18.91
C ALA A 35 -1.04 -3.57 20.05
N ASN A 36 -1.83 -2.69 20.68
CA ASN A 36 -2.86 -3.05 21.67
C ASN A 36 -3.94 -4.01 21.17
N ARG A 37 -4.11 -4.18 19.85
CA ARG A 37 -5.01 -5.20 19.28
C ARG A 37 -4.42 -6.60 19.22
N PHE A 38 -3.12 -6.73 19.46
CA PHE A 38 -2.36 -7.98 19.32
C PHE A 38 -1.81 -8.50 20.64
N SER A 39 -1.81 -7.69 21.70
CA SER A 39 -1.45 -8.09 23.06
C SER A 39 -2.35 -7.35 24.05
N ALA A 40 -2.75 -8.02 25.13
CA ALA A 40 -3.41 -7.38 26.27
C ALA A 40 -2.41 -6.75 27.25
N LEU A 41 -1.12 -7.10 27.14
CA LEU A 41 -0.05 -6.57 27.97
C LEU A 41 0.80 -5.58 27.17
N ASP A 42 0.98 -4.39 27.73
CA ASP A 42 1.78 -3.32 27.12
C ASP A 42 3.24 -3.74 26.88
N SER A 43 3.77 -4.63 27.72
CA SER A 43 5.11 -5.20 27.57
C SER A 43 5.30 -5.99 26.26
N GLY A 44 4.21 -6.41 25.60
CA GLY A 44 4.25 -7.11 24.31
C GLY A 44 4.35 -6.19 23.09
N TYR A 45 4.01 -4.90 23.22
CA TYR A 45 3.89 -3.99 22.07
C TYR A 45 5.20 -3.82 21.29
N PRO A 46 6.36 -3.61 21.93
CA PRO A 46 7.61 -3.39 21.18
C PRO A 46 7.94 -4.55 20.22
N GLY A 47 7.68 -5.79 20.64
CA GLY A 47 7.89 -6.98 19.80
C GLY A 47 6.90 -7.06 18.63
N ILE A 48 5.63 -6.73 18.87
CA ILE A 48 4.59 -6.68 17.83
C ILE A 48 4.94 -5.60 16.79
N GLU A 49 5.30 -4.40 17.23
CA GLU A 49 5.69 -3.30 16.36
C GLU A 49 6.96 -3.62 15.57
N GLN A 50 7.95 -4.27 16.19
CA GLN A 50 9.14 -4.76 15.48
C GLN A 50 8.77 -5.74 14.36
N GLN A 51 7.89 -6.69 14.64
CA GLN A 51 7.44 -7.64 13.62
C GLN A 51 6.59 -6.97 12.54
N GLY A 52 5.77 -5.98 12.89
CA GLY A 52 5.00 -5.17 11.96
C GLY A 52 5.90 -4.44 10.96
N ARG A 53 6.94 -3.75 11.45
CA ARG A 53 7.95 -3.08 10.60
C ARG A 53 8.66 -4.03 9.65
N LYS A 54 9.09 -5.21 10.14
CA LYS A 54 9.70 -6.25 9.30
C LYS A 54 8.75 -6.74 8.21
N LYS A 55 7.49 -6.99 8.57
CA LYS A 55 6.45 -7.37 7.60
C LYS A 55 6.20 -6.28 6.57
N LEU A 56 6.11 -5.01 6.96
CA LEU A 56 5.94 -3.90 6.03
C LEU A 56 7.06 -3.86 5.00
N MET A 57 8.33 -4.00 5.42
CA MET A 57 9.46 -4.09 4.50
C MET A 57 9.28 -5.22 3.48
N SER A 58 9.03 -6.45 3.93
CA SER A 58 8.91 -7.61 3.05
C SER A 58 7.68 -7.53 2.14
N LEU A 59 6.53 -7.07 2.65
CA LEU A 59 5.29 -7.00 1.87
C LEU A 59 5.36 -5.91 0.81
N TRP A 60 5.95 -4.74 1.12
CA TRP A 60 6.17 -3.71 0.11
C TRP A 60 7.15 -4.16 -0.97
N GLN A 61 8.19 -4.92 -0.63
CA GLN A 61 9.08 -5.51 -1.65
C GLN A 61 8.33 -6.46 -2.60
N ILE A 62 7.44 -7.31 -2.08
CA ILE A 62 6.60 -8.18 -2.93
C ILE A 62 5.74 -7.36 -3.90
N VAL A 63 5.18 -6.24 -3.44
CA VAL A 63 4.40 -5.34 -4.30
C VAL A 63 5.29 -4.71 -5.36
N ASP A 64 6.45 -4.20 -4.97
CA ASP A 64 7.42 -3.58 -5.87
C ASP A 64 7.89 -4.53 -6.98
N ASP A 65 8.32 -5.72 -6.60
CA ASP A 65 8.78 -6.77 -7.51
C ASP A 65 7.67 -7.18 -8.49
N ALA A 66 6.42 -7.25 -8.02
CA ALA A 66 5.29 -7.64 -8.85
C ALA A 66 4.87 -6.57 -9.86
N ILE A 67 5.10 -5.29 -9.56
CA ILE A 67 4.93 -4.22 -10.55
C ILE A 67 6.02 -4.34 -11.62
N GLY A 68 7.27 -4.48 -11.19
CA GLY A 68 8.43 -4.46 -12.07
C GLY A 68 8.39 -3.25 -13.02
N GLU A 69 8.70 -3.48 -14.29
CA GLU A 69 8.72 -2.42 -15.31
C GLU A 69 7.33 -1.97 -15.78
N LYS A 70 6.24 -2.57 -15.27
CA LYS A 70 4.88 -2.27 -15.76
C LYS A 70 4.36 -0.92 -15.25
N PRO A 71 3.57 -0.19 -16.06
CA PRO A 71 3.11 1.14 -15.67
C PRO A 71 2.12 1.11 -14.49
N TRP A 72 1.39 0.01 -14.28
CA TRP A 72 0.39 -0.21 -13.24
C TRP A 72 0.48 -1.62 -12.64
N MET A 73 -0.22 -1.86 -11.52
CA MET A 73 -0.28 -3.16 -10.83
C MET A 73 -0.85 -4.30 -11.69
N LEU A 74 -1.70 -3.96 -12.68
CA LEU A 74 -2.30 -4.91 -13.62
C LEU A 74 -1.75 -4.70 -15.04
N ASP A 75 -0.42 -4.65 -15.13
CA ASP A 75 0.33 -4.39 -16.35
C ASP A 75 0.01 -2.99 -16.93
N GLU A 76 -0.66 -2.93 -18.08
CA GLU A 76 -1.05 -1.69 -18.76
C GLU A 76 -2.34 -1.07 -18.21
N LEU A 77 -3.07 -1.79 -17.35
CA LEU A 77 -4.39 -1.41 -16.90
C LEU A 77 -4.38 -0.66 -15.57
N PHE A 78 -4.68 0.64 -15.60
CA PHE A 78 -4.99 1.40 -14.40
C PHE A 78 -6.32 0.94 -13.77
N SER A 79 -6.33 0.69 -12.46
CA SER A 79 -7.48 0.16 -11.74
C SER A 79 -7.60 0.69 -10.30
N ALA A 80 -8.63 0.25 -9.57
CA ALA A 80 -8.77 0.56 -8.15
C ALA A 80 -7.60 0.02 -7.30
N VAL A 81 -6.85 -0.98 -7.79
CA VAL A 81 -5.67 -1.51 -7.08
C VAL A 81 -4.59 -0.44 -6.97
N ASP A 82 -4.34 0.33 -8.03
CA ASP A 82 -3.31 1.39 -8.02
C ASP A 82 -3.70 2.54 -7.07
N ILE A 83 -5.00 2.87 -7.00
CA ILE A 83 -5.54 3.85 -6.06
C ILE A 83 -5.37 3.35 -4.61
N TYR A 84 -5.65 2.07 -4.37
CA TYR A 84 -5.49 1.47 -3.04
C TYR A 84 -4.02 1.39 -2.64
N LEU A 85 -3.13 1.05 -3.57
CA LEU A 85 -1.67 1.11 -3.36
C LEU A 85 -1.23 2.51 -2.95
N PHE A 86 -1.64 3.54 -3.69
CA PHE A 86 -1.34 4.94 -3.33
C PHE A 86 -1.88 5.29 -1.94
N MET A 87 -3.13 4.94 -1.65
CA MET A 87 -3.71 5.19 -0.33
C MET A 87 -2.87 4.55 0.79
N LEU A 88 -2.41 3.30 0.61
CA LEU A 88 -1.55 2.63 1.59
C LEU A 88 -0.13 3.20 1.65
N SER A 89 0.42 3.74 0.56
CA SER A 89 1.74 4.38 0.59
C SER A 89 1.72 5.65 1.46
N THR A 90 0.58 6.36 1.52
CA THR A 90 0.42 7.51 2.43
C THR A 90 0.44 7.16 3.92
N TRP A 91 0.36 5.87 4.27
CA TRP A 91 0.41 5.39 5.66
C TRP A 91 1.84 5.07 6.11
N LEU A 92 2.85 5.16 5.24
CA LEU A 92 4.24 5.04 5.68
C LEU A 92 4.63 6.27 6.51
N SER A 93 5.29 6.04 7.65
CA SER A 93 5.71 7.11 8.56
C SER A 93 7.00 6.74 9.28
N GLY A 94 7.99 7.64 9.22
CA GLY A 94 9.25 7.48 9.93
C GLY A 94 9.10 7.48 11.45
N GLU A 95 8.07 8.13 11.98
CA GLU A 95 7.74 8.13 13.42
C GLU A 95 7.52 6.71 13.96
N TYR A 96 6.91 5.84 13.15
CA TYR A 96 6.64 4.44 13.49
C TYR A 96 7.75 3.49 13.03
N GLY A 97 8.88 4.02 12.55
CA GLY A 97 9.99 3.24 12.02
C GLY A 97 9.61 2.41 10.78
N HIS A 98 8.63 2.86 10.00
CA HIS A 98 8.26 2.21 8.74
C HIS A 98 9.38 2.37 7.69
N PRO A 99 9.45 1.48 6.68
CA PRO A 99 10.36 1.69 5.58
C PRO A 99 10.01 2.98 4.82
N ASP A 100 11.03 3.63 4.27
CA ASP A 100 10.86 4.73 3.33
C ASP A 100 10.30 4.19 2.00
N LEU A 101 9.34 4.91 1.41
CA LEU A 101 8.76 4.56 0.12
C LEU A 101 9.82 4.55 -1.00
N ALA A 102 10.85 5.39 -0.89
CA ALA A 102 11.95 5.48 -1.84
C ALA A 102 12.77 4.18 -1.98
N LYS A 103 12.58 3.20 -1.06
CA LYS A 103 13.16 1.85 -1.18
C LYS A 103 12.45 0.98 -2.21
N PHE A 104 11.26 1.38 -2.64
CA PHE A 104 10.37 0.62 -3.53
C PHE A 104 10.06 1.48 -4.76
N SER A 105 11.01 1.54 -5.69
CA SER A 105 10.98 2.49 -6.81
C SER A 105 9.78 2.29 -7.75
N ASN A 106 9.27 1.07 -7.90
CA ASN A 106 8.10 0.79 -8.72
C ASN A 106 6.80 1.20 -8.01
N VAL A 107 6.73 0.98 -6.69
CA VAL A 107 5.63 1.46 -5.86
C VAL A 107 5.59 2.98 -5.85
N GLU A 108 6.74 3.63 -5.60
CA GLU A 108 6.88 5.10 -5.62
C GLU A 108 6.43 5.67 -6.95
N ARG A 109 6.88 5.09 -8.06
CA ARG A 109 6.45 5.48 -9.42
C ARG A 109 4.94 5.40 -9.61
N ILE A 110 4.27 4.33 -9.15
CA ILE A 110 2.80 4.24 -9.23
C ILE A 110 2.17 5.30 -8.33
N ALA A 111 2.65 5.45 -7.10
CA ALA A 111 2.11 6.41 -6.15
C ALA A 111 2.17 7.85 -6.72
N ASP A 112 3.29 8.24 -7.33
CA ASP A 112 3.45 9.55 -7.96
C ASP A 112 2.49 9.75 -9.15
N LYS A 113 2.35 8.74 -10.01
CA LYS A 113 1.37 8.79 -11.11
C LYS A 113 -0.06 8.94 -10.62
N VAL A 114 -0.43 8.24 -9.53
CA VAL A 114 -1.76 8.34 -8.93
C VAL A 114 -1.96 9.71 -8.26
N LYS A 115 -0.94 10.22 -7.57
CA LYS A 115 -0.93 11.53 -6.91
C LYS A 115 -1.25 12.68 -7.89
N GLN A 116 -0.79 12.59 -9.14
CA GLN A 116 -1.03 13.60 -10.18
C GLN A 116 -2.48 13.67 -10.68
N ARG A 117 -3.36 12.74 -10.27
CA ARG A 117 -4.74 12.69 -10.78
C ARG A 117 -5.61 13.76 -10.10
N PRO A 118 -6.43 14.54 -10.86
CA PRO A 118 -7.26 15.60 -10.28
C PRO A 118 -8.25 15.12 -9.21
N SER A 119 -8.77 13.90 -9.32
CA SER A 119 -9.67 13.33 -8.32
C SER A 119 -8.96 13.03 -7.00
N VAL A 120 -7.66 12.71 -7.04
CA VAL A 120 -6.85 12.43 -5.85
C VAL A 120 -6.53 13.73 -5.11
N ALA A 121 -6.26 14.82 -5.85
CA ALA A 121 -6.07 16.17 -5.29
C ALA A 121 -7.24 16.64 -4.42
N LYS A 122 -8.47 16.26 -4.77
CA LYS A 122 -9.67 16.60 -3.97
C LYS A 122 -9.72 15.90 -2.61
N VAL A 123 -9.10 14.74 -2.48
CA VAL A 123 -9.13 13.90 -1.27
C VAL A 123 -7.85 14.05 -0.45
N TYR A 124 -6.73 14.35 -1.10
CA TYR A 124 -5.41 14.50 -0.48
C TYR A 124 -4.78 15.88 -0.76
N PRO A 125 -5.47 17.00 -0.45
CA PRO A 125 -4.97 18.34 -0.77
C PRO A 125 -3.61 18.62 -0.13
N THR A 126 -3.44 18.22 1.15
CA THR A 126 -2.21 18.43 1.93
C THR A 126 -1.01 17.66 1.38
N ILE A 127 -1.22 16.44 0.85
CA ILE A 127 -0.14 15.63 0.28
C ILE A 127 0.28 16.16 -1.10
N ILE A 128 -0.66 16.78 -1.80
CA ILE A 128 -0.48 17.29 -3.18
C ILE A 128 0.04 18.74 -3.19
N GLY A 129 0.16 19.38 -2.02
CA GLY A 129 0.56 20.78 -1.93
C GLY A 129 -0.50 21.75 -2.46
N ALA A 130 -1.74 21.28 -2.62
CA ALA A 130 -2.88 22.12 -2.97
C ALA A 130 -3.44 22.72 -1.68
N THR A 131 -3.10 23.99 -1.43
CA THR A 131 -3.79 24.86 -0.46
C THR A 131 -5.12 25.33 -1.02
#